data_AF-A0A835VL63-F1
#
_entry.id   AF-A0A835VL63-F1
#
_cell.length_a   1.000
_cell.length_b   1.000
_cell.length_c   1.000
_cell.angle_alpha   90.00
_cell.angle_beta   90.00
_cell.angle_gamma   90.00
#
_symmetry.space_group_name_H-M   'P 1'
#
loop_
_entity.id
_entity.type
_entity.pdbx_description
1 polymer ?
#
loop_
_entity_poly.entity_id
_entity_poly.type
_entity_poly.pdbx_seq_one_letter_code
_entity_poly.pdbx_strand_id
1 'polypeptide(L)'
;MFNMVSTDKMSVQYVGSPQHGYDVGGVQANCPAPTRRIAYYFEMTVKNAGQKGHVAIGFTTKDFNLRRQPGWDANSCGYHGDDGCLYHGHGKGEPFGPTYTSDDTVGAGINYSTQEFFFTKNGEIVGTVCKGIKGLLYPTIAVHGPNEEVAVNFGKQPFRFDIEAFMLKERRKQQELIDKLTLPPNVSHWIVRSYLLHYGYQDTLNSFDVESGIMSPHIPASQENGYHEQGDAYALNNRRTLRQLIRNGDIDSAFFRLRQWYPQTVQTDTSVICFLLHSQRFIEYIRAGQLIEAVNYARAELNKFFAIKPLDDLLEDVVALLAYEEPTKSCVGYLLEPAQREFVADAVNAMVLTTNLDAKYPEDPAASRLEMLLKQLTQCSLERRELNGDQGEAFDLHRVVANDKFECR
;
A
#
# COMPACT_ATOMS: atom_id res chain seq x y z
N MET A 1 -32.07 -12.05 28.68
CA MET A 1 -30.81 -11.33 28.43
C MET A 1 -29.85 -11.81 29.51
N PHE A 2 -28.74 -12.45 29.14
CA PHE A 2 -27.84 -13.11 30.12
C PHE A 2 -26.70 -12.21 30.60
N ASN A 3 -26.47 -11.09 29.91
CA ASN A 3 -25.46 -10.10 30.25
C ASN A 3 -26.02 -8.68 30.26
N MET A 4 -25.28 -7.78 30.89
CA MET A 4 -25.48 -6.35 30.85
C MET A 4 -24.15 -5.71 30.45
N VAL A 5 -24.19 -4.85 29.44
CA VAL A 5 -23.04 -4.05 29.01
C VAL A 5 -23.12 -2.70 29.70
N SER A 6 -22.04 -2.26 30.33
CA SER A 6 -21.97 -0.96 31.00
C SER A 6 -22.19 0.21 30.02
N THR A 7 -22.53 1.38 30.55
CA THR A 7 -22.83 2.58 29.73
C THR A 7 -21.64 3.07 28.91
N ASP A 8 -20.41 2.87 29.41
CA ASP A 8 -19.16 3.16 28.69
C ASP A 8 -18.85 2.13 27.58
N LYS A 9 -19.63 1.04 27.52
CA LYS A 9 -19.49 -0.09 26.60
C LYS A 9 -18.18 -0.86 26.74
N MET A 10 -17.50 -0.74 27.87
CA MET A 10 -16.20 -1.37 28.11
C MET A 10 -16.26 -2.48 29.17
N SER A 11 -17.39 -2.69 29.86
CA SER A 11 -17.53 -3.77 30.84
C SER A 11 -18.77 -4.61 30.56
N VAL A 12 -18.69 -5.89 30.90
CA VAL A 12 -19.78 -6.86 30.73
C VAL A 12 -19.96 -7.61 32.04
N GLN A 13 -21.19 -7.66 32.53
CA GLN A 13 -21.56 -8.42 33.71
C GLN A 13 -22.61 -9.48 33.35
N TYR A 14 -22.49 -10.68 33.90
CA TYR A 14 -23.53 -11.69 33.82
C TYR A 14 -24.68 -11.36 34.77
N VAL A 15 -25.90 -11.32 34.23
CA VAL A 15 -27.15 -11.02 34.97
C VAL A 15 -28.20 -12.11 34.83
N GLY A 16 -27.83 -13.21 34.18
CA GLY A 16 -28.70 -14.35 33.92
C GLY A 16 -28.83 -15.33 35.07
N SER A 17 -29.54 -16.44 34.81
CA SER A 17 -29.55 -17.64 35.64
C SER A 17 -29.02 -18.80 34.79
N PRO A 18 -27.86 -19.40 35.12
CA PRO A 18 -27.19 -20.37 34.26
C PRO A 18 -27.79 -21.77 34.44
N GLN A 19 -29.00 -21.98 33.94
CA GLN A 19 -29.72 -23.25 34.07
C GLN A 19 -29.31 -24.25 32.97
N HIS A 20 -28.85 -23.74 31.82
CA HIS A 20 -28.49 -24.52 30.64
C HIS A 20 -27.15 -24.08 30.05
N GLY A 21 -26.52 -24.98 29.26
CA GLY A 21 -25.26 -24.70 28.56
C GLY A 21 -25.33 -23.59 27.50
N TYR A 22 -26.53 -23.10 27.15
CA TYR A 22 -26.75 -22.01 26.20
C TYR A 22 -27.11 -20.68 26.87
N ASP A 23 -27.09 -20.63 28.21
CA ASP A 23 -27.39 -19.42 28.99
C ASP A 23 -26.16 -18.50 29.08
N VAL A 24 -25.44 -18.36 27.96
CA VAL A 24 -24.20 -17.60 27.82
C VAL A 24 -24.50 -16.15 27.48
N GLY A 25 -23.77 -15.24 28.14
CA GLY A 25 -23.76 -13.82 27.85
C GLY A 25 -22.60 -13.42 26.94
N GLY A 26 -22.63 -13.84 25.68
CA GLY A 26 -21.64 -13.42 24.68
C GLY A 26 -21.81 -11.96 24.25
N VAL A 27 -20.70 -11.25 24.07
CA VAL A 27 -20.66 -9.87 23.53
C VAL A 27 -19.56 -9.77 22.49
N GLN A 28 -19.91 -9.19 21.35
CA GLN A 28 -19.00 -8.95 20.23
C GLN A 28 -18.76 -7.45 20.09
N ALA A 29 -17.54 -7.05 19.70
CA ALA A 29 -17.23 -5.66 19.38
C ALA A 29 -18.08 -5.15 18.20
N ASN A 30 -18.30 -3.84 18.12
CA ASN A 30 -19.11 -3.22 17.07
C ASN A 30 -18.40 -3.11 15.71
N CYS A 31 -17.11 -3.40 15.64
CA CYS A 31 -16.32 -3.41 14.42
C CYS A 31 -15.38 -4.63 14.41
N PRO A 32 -15.03 -5.17 13.24
CA PRO A 32 -14.06 -6.23 13.14
C PRO A 32 -12.66 -5.73 13.49
N ALA A 33 -11.77 -6.66 13.84
CA ALA A 33 -10.34 -6.42 13.98
C ALA A 33 -9.79 -5.78 12.68
N PRO A 34 -9.12 -4.62 12.75
CA PRO A 34 -8.52 -3.98 11.58
C PRO A 34 -7.49 -4.88 10.90
N THR A 35 -7.59 -5.01 9.58
CA THR A 35 -6.88 -6.04 8.83
C THR A 35 -5.61 -5.56 8.11
N ARG A 36 -5.42 -4.24 7.92
CA ARG A 36 -4.24 -3.64 7.26
C ARG A 36 -3.10 -3.37 8.24
N ARG A 37 -2.62 -4.40 8.93
CA ARG A 37 -1.54 -4.32 9.94
C ARG A 37 -0.87 -5.67 10.13
N ILE A 38 0.26 -5.71 10.83
CA ILE A 38 0.98 -6.96 11.10
C ILE A 38 0.28 -7.81 12.17
N ALA A 39 -0.28 -7.17 13.21
CA ALA A 39 -1.06 -7.85 14.23
C ALA A 39 -2.20 -6.97 14.76
N TYR A 40 -3.25 -7.60 15.27
CA TYR A 40 -4.31 -6.96 16.05
C TYR A 40 -4.34 -7.60 17.45
N TYR A 41 -4.68 -6.82 18.48
CA TYR A 41 -4.68 -7.29 19.87
C TYR A 41 -5.67 -6.49 20.73
N PHE A 42 -6.31 -7.14 21.69
CA PHE A 42 -7.12 -6.53 22.72
C PHE A 42 -7.01 -7.31 24.03
N GLU A 43 -7.32 -6.67 25.15
CA GLU A 43 -7.25 -7.28 26.49
C GLU A 43 -8.61 -7.27 27.18
N MET A 44 -8.80 -8.25 28.06
CA MET A 44 -9.90 -8.36 28.99
C MET A 44 -9.32 -8.55 30.40
N THR A 45 -9.75 -7.72 31.34
CA THR A 45 -9.47 -7.91 32.77
C THR A 45 -10.69 -8.54 33.43
N VAL A 46 -10.49 -9.65 34.13
CA VAL A 46 -11.55 -10.28 34.92
C VAL A 46 -11.71 -9.50 36.23
N LYS A 47 -12.80 -8.74 36.35
CA LYS A 47 -13.12 -7.96 37.56
C LYS A 47 -13.63 -8.86 38.67
N ASN A 48 -14.44 -9.84 38.28
CA ASN A 48 -14.97 -10.85 39.18
C ASN A 48 -15.19 -12.14 38.37
N ALA A 49 -14.52 -13.23 38.74
CA ALA A 49 -14.70 -14.53 38.09
C ALA A 49 -15.99 -15.26 38.53
N GLY A 50 -16.75 -14.70 39.47
CA GLY A 50 -17.88 -15.40 40.07
C GLY A 50 -17.42 -16.70 40.75
N GLN A 51 -18.29 -17.70 40.78
CA GLN A 51 -17.97 -18.98 41.42
C GLN A 51 -17.22 -19.95 40.50
N LYS A 52 -17.44 -19.87 39.19
CA LYS A 52 -16.94 -20.86 38.23
C LYS A 52 -15.90 -20.32 37.25
N GLY A 53 -15.84 -19.01 37.03
CA GLY A 53 -14.86 -18.42 36.10
C GLY A 53 -15.07 -18.84 34.66
N HIS A 54 -16.31 -19.09 34.24
CA HIS A 54 -16.67 -19.46 32.86
C HIS A 54 -16.64 -18.23 31.93
N VAL A 55 -15.52 -17.53 31.99
CA VAL A 55 -15.21 -16.34 31.21
C VAL A 55 -14.36 -16.78 30.03
N ALA A 56 -14.65 -16.27 28.84
CA ALA A 56 -13.88 -16.57 27.63
C ALA A 56 -13.56 -15.31 26.84
N ILE A 57 -12.42 -15.34 26.15
CA ILE A 57 -11.96 -14.30 25.22
C ILE A 57 -11.55 -14.93 23.88
N GLY A 58 -11.86 -14.27 22.76
CA GLY A 58 -11.41 -14.72 21.46
C GLY A 58 -11.99 -13.93 20.29
N PHE A 59 -12.14 -14.62 19.16
CA PHE A 59 -12.59 -14.05 17.90
C PHE A 59 -13.71 -14.87 17.28
N THR A 60 -14.70 -14.18 16.72
CA THR A 60 -15.86 -14.79 16.05
C THR A 60 -16.18 -14.06 14.74
N THR A 61 -16.97 -14.67 13.86
CA THR A 61 -17.53 -13.99 12.68
C THR A 61 -18.77 -13.15 13.05
N LYS A 62 -19.17 -12.26 12.14
CA LYS A 62 -20.31 -11.34 12.35
C LYS A 62 -21.60 -12.03 12.80
N ASP A 63 -21.90 -13.19 12.22
CA ASP A 63 -23.18 -13.91 12.43
C ASP A 63 -23.08 -14.99 13.53
N PHE A 64 -22.02 -14.96 14.34
CA PHE A 64 -21.81 -15.92 15.41
C PHE A 64 -22.94 -15.88 16.45
N ASN A 65 -23.37 -17.04 16.93
CA ASN A 65 -24.42 -17.16 17.93
C ASN A 65 -23.90 -16.74 19.32
N LEU A 66 -24.25 -15.53 19.77
CA LEU A 66 -23.83 -14.99 21.06
C LEU A 66 -24.43 -15.68 22.30
N ARG A 67 -25.23 -16.73 22.12
CA ARG A 67 -25.61 -17.69 23.19
C ARG A 67 -24.59 -18.83 23.35
N ARG A 68 -23.43 -18.71 22.71
CA ARG A 68 -22.32 -19.67 22.74
C ARG A 68 -21.04 -18.91 23.10
N GLN A 69 -20.10 -19.60 23.74
CA GLN A 69 -18.80 -19.03 24.01
C GLN A 69 -17.92 -19.05 22.75
N PRO A 70 -17.01 -18.08 22.55
CA PRO A 70 -16.04 -18.11 21.46
C PRO A 70 -15.30 -19.45 21.40
N GLY A 71 -15.20 -20.04 20.22
CA GLY A 71 -14.57 -21.34 19.99
C GLY A 71 -15.51 -22.54 20.06
N TRP A 72 -16.74 -22.39 20.53
CA TRP A 72 -17.66 -23.53 20.62
C TRP A 72 -18.31 -23.92 19.29
N ASP A 73 -18.58 -22.95 18.41
CA ASP A 73 -19.20 -23.17 17.09
C ASP A 73 -18.24 -22.78 15.96
N ALA A 74 -18.47 -23.32 14.76
CA ALA A 74 -17.61 -23.10 13.60
C ALA A 74 -17.33 -21.61 13.33
N ASN A 75 -16.16 -21.34 12.73
CA ASN A 75 -15.68 -19.98 12.46
C ASN A 75 -15.50 -19.11 13.71
N SER A 76 -15.13 -19.73 14.83
CA SER A 76 -14.74 -19.02 16.05
C SER A 76 -13.57 -19.69 16.75
N CYS A 77 -12.85 -18.92 17.53
CA CYS A 77 -11.78 -19.39 18.40
C CYS A 77 -11.85 -18.65 19.74
N GLY A 78 -11.60 -19.35 20.85
CA GLY A 78 -11.61 -18.76 22.18
C GLY A 78 -10.78 -19.52 23.20
N TYR A 79 -10.26 -18.78 24.17
CA TYR A 79 -9.50 -19.28 25.31
C TYR A 79 -10.33 -19.10 26.57
N HIS A 80 -10.56 -20.19 27.31
CA HIS A 80 -11.56 -20.28 28.38
C HIS A 80 -10.86 -20.29 29.76
N GLY A 81 -11.43 -19.56 30.72
CA GLY A 81 -10.81 -19.29 32.01
C GLY A 81 -10.90 -20.42 33.02
N ASP A 82 -11.95 -21.21 32.95
CA ASP A 82 -12.28 -22.27 33.91
C ASP A 82 -11.43 -23.53 33.75
N ASP A 83 -11.08 -23.87 32.50
CA ASP A 83 -10.30 -25.07 32.16
C ASP A 83 -8.93 -24.76 31.54
N GLY A 84 -8.67 -23.51 31.13
CA GLY A 84 -7.45 -23.13 30.44
C GLY A 84 -7.36 -23.68 29.02
N CYS A 85 -8.46 -24.20 28.47
CA CYS A 85 -8.48 -24.81 27.15
C CYS A 85 -8.70 -23.77 26.04
N LEU A 86 -8.22 -24.13 24.86
CA LEU A 86 -8.54 -23.48 23.60
C LEU A 86 -9.68 -24.23 22.92
N TYR A 87 -10.65 -23.49 22.42
CA TYR A 87 -11.75 -24.00 21.61
C TYR A 87 -11.67 -23.38 20.21
N HIS A 88 -11.75 -24.19 19.15
CA HIS A 88 -11.55 -23.73 17.75
C HIS A 88 -12.70 -24.10 16.78
N GLY A 89 -13.92 -24.15 17.29
CA GLY A 89 -15.14 -24.17 16.50
C GLY A 89 -15.82 -25.53 16.36
N HIS A 90 -15.53 -26.45 17.29
CA HIS A 90 -16.12 -27.78 17.31
C HIS A 90 -16.49 -28.26 18.72
N GLY A 91 -16.61 -27.32 19.68
CA GLY A 91 -17.13 -27.56 21.04
C GLY A 91 -16.26 -28.41 21.96
N LYS A 92 -15.14 -28.95 21.48
CA LYS A 92 -14.17 -29.71 22.26
C LYS A 92 -12.97 -28.82 22.58
N GLY A 93 -12.66 -28.69 23.86
CA GLY A 93 -11.50 -27.95 24.34
C GLY A 93 -10.21 -28.76 24.18
N GLU A 94 -9.13 -28.07 23.85
CA GLU A 94 -7.78 -28.60 23.78
C GLU A 94 -6.91 -27.94 24.87
N PRO A 95 -6.09 -28.70 25.61
CA PRO A 95 -5.17 -28.12 26.59
C PRO A 95 -4.28 -27.07 25.92
N PHE A 96 -4.24 -25.87 26.48
CA PHE A 96 -3.58 -24.74 25.83
C PHE A 96 -2.79 -23.87 26.80
N GLY A 97 -3.43 -23.41 27.88
CA GLY A 97 -2.84 -22.47 28.81
C GLY A 97 -3.24 -22.71 30.26
N PRO A 98 -2.76 -21.87 31.19
CA PRO A 98 -3.25 -21.87 32.56
C PRO A 98 -4.73 -21.46 32.61
N THR A 99 -5.44 -21.77 33.69
CA THR A 99 -6.72 -21.12 33.99
C THR A 99 -6.51 -19.65 34.33
N TYR A 100 -7.57 -18.83 34.34
CA TYR A 100 -7.51 -17.44 34.79
C TYR A 100 -8.74 -17.04 35.58
N THR A 101 -8.58 -16.08 36.49
CA THR A 101 -9.61 -15.69 37.47
C THR A 101 -9.58 -14.20 37.74
N SER A 102 -10.31 -13.73 38.76
CA SER A 102 -10.33 -12.33 39.19
C SER A 102 -8.92 -11.73 39.26
N ASP A 103 -8.82 -10.48 38.83
CA ASP A 103 -7.59 -9.67 38.73
C ASP A 103 -6.60 -10.08 37.62
N ASP A 104 -6.79 -11.23 36.97
CA ASP A 104 -6.03 -11.57 35.78
C ASP A 104 -6.43 -10.68 34.59
N THR A 105 -5.43 -10.31 33.77
CA THR A 105 -5.64 -9.69 32.47
C THR A 105 -5.24 -10.68 31.37
N VAL A 106 -6.18 -10.98 30.48
CA VAL A 106 -6.03 -11.96 29.40
C VAL A 106 -6.18 -11.23 28.08
N GLY A 107 -5.26 -11.46 27.15
CA GLY A 107 -5.32 -10.86 25.82
C GLY A 107 -5.57 -11.89 24.74
N ALA A 108 -6.17 -11.43 23.64
CA ALA A 108 -6.32 -12.20 22.42
C ALA A 108 -5.87 -11.35 21.24
N GLY A 109 -5.06 -11.95 20.37
CA GLY A 109 -4.52 -11.29 19.20
C GLY A 109 -4.52 -12.15 17.96
N ILE A 110 -4.40 -11.48 16.82
CA ILE A 110 -4.25 -12.08 15.50
C ILE A 110 -2.90 -11.65 14.98
N ASN A 111 -1.98 -12.58 14.75
CA ASN A 111 -0.79 -12.33 13.96
C ASN A 111 -1.12 -12.56 12.49
N TYR A 112 -1.27 -11.47 11.73
CA TYR A 112 -1.60 -11.57 10.31
C TYR A 112 -0.39 -11.96 9.45
N SER A 113 0.84 -11.88 9.97
CA SER A 113 2.01 -12.36 9.21
C SER A 113 2.05 -13.90 9.17
N THR A 114 1.82 -14.54 10.30
CA THR A 114 1.84 -16.01 10.45
C THR A 114 0.47 -16.65 10.29
N GLN A 115 -0.60 -15.85 10.20
CA GLN A 115 -1.99 -16.32 10.18
C GLN A 115 -2.35 -17.16 11.42
N GLU A 116 -1.90 -16.70 12.59
CA GLU A 116 -2.13 -17.36 13.88
C GLU A 116 -2.98 -16.48 14.80
N PHE A 117 -3.79 -17.10 15.65
CA PHE A 117 -4.21 -16.48 16.89
C PHE A 117 -3.12 -16.64 17.94
N PHE A 118 -2.99 -15.65 18.80
CA PHE A 118 -2.15 -15.75 20.00
C PHE A 118 -2.93 -15.22 21.20
N PHE A 119 -2.63 -15.76 22.37
CA PHE A 119 -3.26 -15.34 23.62
C PHE A 119 -2.19 -15.00 24.65
N THR A 120 -2.54 -14.12 25.58
CA THR A 120 -1.65 -13.68 26.64
C THR A 120 -2.34 -13.78 27.98
N LYS A 121 -1.56 -13.95 29.04
CA LYS A 121 -2.01 -13.82 30.42
C LYS A 121 -1.01 -12.94 31.16
N ASN A 122 -1.51 -11.90 31.81
CA ASN A 122 -0.75 -10.99 32.66
C ASN A 122 0.51 -10.38 32.01
N GLY A 123 0.46 -10.18 30.69
CA GLY A 123 1.56 -9.60 29.90
C GLY A 123 2.51 -10.62 29.27
N GLU A 124 2.25 -11.92 29.41
CA GLU A 124 3.06 -12.99 28.82
C GLU A 124 2.26 -13.79 27.79
N ILE A 125 2.91 -14.25 26.71
CA ILE A 125 2.29 -15.12 25.70
C ILE A 125 2.01 -16.50 26.33
N VAL A 126 0.77 -16.96 26.21
CA VAL A 126 0.35 -18.31 26.59
C VAL A 126 0.65 -19.30 25.48
N GLY A 127 0.27 -18.98 24.25
CA GLY A 127 0.46 -19.85 23.10
C GLY A 127 -0.10 -19.26 21.81
N THR A 128 0.14 -19.97 20.71
CA THR A 128 -0.38 -19.63 19.38
C THR A 128 -1.12 -20.83 18.78
N VAL A 129 -2.03 -20.56 17.85
CA VAL A 129 -2.75 -21.58 17.07
C VAL A 129 -2.99 -21.06 15.67
N CYS A 130 -2.92 -21.95 14.67
CA CYS A 130 -3.29 -21.60 13.30
C CYS A 130 -4.73 -21.06 13.27
N LYS A 131 -4.91 -19.87 12.68
CA LYS A 131 -6.19 -19.18 12.68
C LYS A 131 -7.27 -19.98 11.95
N GLY A 132 -6.95 -20.53 10.77
CA GLY A 132 -7.85 -21.34 9.93
C GLY A 132 -9.15 -20.67 9.46
N ILE A 133 -9.55 -19.53 10.02
CA ILE A 133 -10.81 -18.83 9.78
C ILE A 133 -10.56 -17.66 8.82
N LYS A 134 -11.34 -17.61 7.73
CA LYS A 134 -11.27 -16.55 6.73
C LYS A 134 -12.31 -15.46 7.01
N GLY A 135 -12.08 -14.27 6.44
CA GLY A 135 -13.01 -13.13 6.54
C GLY A 135 -12.85 -12.29 7.81
N LEU A 136 -13.77 -11.35 7.99
CA LEU A 136 -13.72 -10.37 9.09
C LEU A 136 -14.00 -11.04 10.43
N LEU A 137 -13.08 -10.86 11.36
CA LEU A 137 -13.15 -11.41 12.72
C LEU A 137 -13.38 -10.31 13.73
N TYR A 138 -14.25 -10.56 14.70
CA TYR A 138 -14.64 -9.60 15.71
C TYR A 138 -14.13 -10.05 17.08
N PRO A 139 -13.48 -9.15 17.83
CA PRO A 139 -13.20 -9.37 19.24
C PRO A 139 -14.48 -9.77 19.98
N THR A 140 -14.42 -10.87 20.71
CA THR A 140 -15.58 -11.42 21.41
C THR A 140 -15.16 -11.89 22.79
N ILE A 141 -15.99 -11.58 23.78
CA ILE A 141 -15.89 -12.12 25.13
C ILE A 141 -17.20 -12.79 25.51
N ALA A 142 -17.15 -13.68 26.50
CA ALA A 142 -18.34 -14.29 27.07
C ALA A 142 -18.22 -14.41 28.59
N VAL A 143 -19.37 -14.30 29.24
CA VAL A 143 -19.58 -14.61 30.66
C VAL A 143 -20.75 -15.59 30.75
N HIS A 144 -20.73 -16.50 31.72
CA HIS A 144 -21.73 -17.57 31.86
C HIS A 144 -22.13 -17.84 33.31
N GLY A 145 -21.36 -17.39 34.30
CA GLY A 145 -21.61 -17.62 35.72
C GLY A 145 -22.14 -16.39 36.47
N PRO A 146 -22.89 -16.58 37.58
CA PRO A 146 -23.41 -15.46 38.37
C PRO A 146 -22.29 -14.59 38.92
N ASN A 147 -22.49 -13.27 38.87
CA ASN A 147 -21.53 -12.25 39.29
C ASN A 147 -20.23 -12.17 38.47
N GLU A 148 -20.12 -12.94 37.38
CA GLU A 148 -19.00 -12.76 36.46
C GLU A 148 -19.03 -11.36 35.85
N GLU A 149 -17.91 -10.67 35.94
CA GLU A 149 -17.75 -9.31 35.46
C GLU A 149 -16.35 -9.15 34.86
N VAL A 150 -16.30 -8.54 33.68
CA VAL A 150 -15.07 -8.29 32.94
C VAL A 150 -15.05 -6.88 32.37
N ALA A 151 -13.86 -6.33 32.20
CA ALA A 151 -13.63 -5.07 31.51
C ALA A 151 -12.70 -5.30 30.31
N VAL A 152 -12.96 -4.63 29.19
CA VAL A 152 -12.25 -4.80 27.92
C VAL A 152 -11.46 -3.54 27.59
N ASN A 153 -10.22 -3.72 27.14
CA ASN A 153 -9.36 -2.68 26.60
C ASN A 153 -9.09 -2.95 25.11
N PHE A 154 -9.57 -2.06 24.24
CA PHE A 154 -9.29 -2.10 22.80
C PHE A 154 -8.09 -1.22 22.38
N GLY A 155 -7.25 -0.81 23.34
CA GLY A 155 -6.09 0.07 23.13
C GLY A 155 -6.28 1.52 23.58
N LYS A 156 -7.36 1.83 24.33
CA LYS A 156 -7.55 3.16 24.94
C LYS A 156 -6.62 3.38 26.14
N GLN A 157 -6.26 2.29 26.82
CA GLN A 157 -5.28 2.27 27.89
C GLN A 157 -4.07 1.46 27.44
N PRO A 158 -2.86 1.70 28.01
CA PRO A 158 -1.72 0.84 27.79
C PRO A 158 -2.09 -0.62 28.06
N PHE A 159 -1.67 -1.51 27.17
CA PHE A 159 -1.83 -2.95 27.37
C PHE A 159 -0.82 -3.44 28.41
N ARG A 160 -1.17 -4.53 29.11
CA ARG A 160 -0.22 -5.23 29.98
C ARG A 160 0.81 -6.01 29.16
N PHE A 161 0.42 -6.53 28.01
CA PHE A 161 1.33 -7.09 27.01
C PHE A 161 1.94 -5.99 26.14
N ASP A 162 3.26 -6.06 25.92
CA ASP A 162 3.96 -5.15 25.01
C ASP A 162 3.72 -5.54 23.54
N ILE A 163 2.55 -5.15 23.02
CA ILE A 163 2.15 -5.42 21.64
C ILE A 163 3.06 -4.73 20.62
N GLU A 164 3.63 -3.57 20.96
CA GLU A 164 4.53 -2.83 20.07
C GLU A 164 5.85 -3.58 19.90
N ALA A 165 6.45 -4.07 21.00
CA ALA A 165 7.64 -4.91 20.94
C ALA A 165 7.37 -6.23 20.20
N PHE A 166 6.19 -6.83 20.37
CA PHE A 166 5.78 -8.01 19.61
C PHE A 166 5.73 -7.71 18.10
N MET A 167 5.05 -6.65 17.68
CA MET A 167 4.97 -6.26 16.27
C MET A 167 6.35 -5.94 15.68
N LEU A 168 7.22 -5.25 16.42
CA LEU A 168 8.59 -4.98 15.99
C LEU A 168 9.41 -6.26 15.83
N LYS A 169 9.25 -7.23 16.74
CA LYS A 169 9.90 -8.54 16.65
C LYS A 169 9.44 -9.31 15.41
N GLU A 170 8.15 -9.28 15.10
CA GLU A 170 7.61 -9.94 13.90
C GLU A 170 8.11 -9.29 12.61
N ARG A 171 8.20 -7.95 12.56
CA ARG A 171 8.82 -7.23 11.42
C ARG A 171 10.28 -7.61 11.23
N ARG A 172 11.06 -7.66 12.32
CA ARG A 172 12.48 -8.03 12.26
C ARG A 172 12.68 -9.44 11.71
N LYS A 173 11.86 -10.41 12.14
CA LYS A 173 11.91 -11.77 11.57
C LYS A 173 11.66 -11.78 10.06
N GLN A 174 10.72 -10.98 9.58
CA GLN A 174 10.47 -10.83 8.14
C GLN A 174 11.67 -10.22 7.42
N GLN A 175 12.26 -9.17 7.99
CA GLN A 175 13.46 -8.53 7.44
C GLN A 175 14.65 -9.50 7.39
N GLU A 176 14.91 -10.25 8.46
CA GLU A 176 15.98 -11.25 8.49
C GLU A 176 15.80 -12.36 7.43
N LEU A 177 14.57 -12.68 7.04
CA LEU A 177 14.31 -13.61 5.93
C LEU A 177 14.59 -12.97 4.57
N ILE A 178 14.26 -11.68 4.42
CA ILE A 178 14.54 -10.90 3.21
C ILE A 178 16.06 -10.71 3.06
N ASP A 179 16.77 -10.38 4.12
CA ASP A 179 18.22 -10.13 4.10
C ASP A 179 19.05 -11.38 3.76
N LYS A 180 18.48 -12.57 3.99
CA LYS A 180 19.08 -13.85 3.55
C LYS A 180 18.97 -14.04 2.03
N LEU A 181 18.10 -13.31 1.34
CA LEU A 181 18.00 -13.33 -0.11
C LEU A 181 19.09 -12.42 -0.69
N THR A 182 20.13 -13.03 -1.25
CA THR A 182 21.18 -12.28 -1.94
C THR A 182 20.80 -12.09 -3.41
N LEU A 183 20.71 -10.84 -3.86
CA LEU A 183 20.67 -10.52 -5.28
C LEU A 183 22.08 -10.27 -5.80
N PRO A 184 22.44 -10.77 -7.00
CA PRO A 184 23.74 -10.44 -7.56
C PRO A 184 23.81 -8.93 -7.89
N PRO A 185 24.95 -8.25 -7.64
CA PRO A 185 25.05 -6.79 -7.76
C PRO A 185 24.71 -6.20 -9.13
N ASN A 186 24.82 -6.99 -10.19
CA ASN A 186 24.46 -6.56 -11.55
C ASN A 186 22.94 -6.35 -11.73
N VAL A 187 22.10 -6.98 -10.90
CA VAL A 187 20.64 -6.85 -11.01
C VAL A 187 20.19 -5.44 -10.66
N SER A 188 20.66 -4.88 -9.54
CA SER A 188 20.32 -3.51 -9.14
C SER A 188 20.84 -2.50 -10.15
N HIS A 189 22.07 -2.69 -10.65
CA HIS A 189 22.63 -1.88 -11.72
C HIS A 189 21.74 -1.89 -12.97
N TRP A 190 21.31 -3.08 -13.43
CA TRP A 190 20.51 -3.21 -14.63
C TRP A 190 19.11 -2.59 -14.50
N ILE A 191 18.48 -2.69 -13.33
CA ILE A 191 17.17 -2.06 -13.07
C ILE A 191 17.27 -0.53 -13.21
N VAL A 192 18.31 0.08 -12.63
CA VAL A 192 18.56 1.53 -12.75
C VAL A 192 18.89 1.89 -14.20
N ARG A 193 19.78 1.12 -14.85
CA ARG A 193 20.17 1.31 -16.26
C ARG A 193 18.94 1.29 -17.18
N SER A 194 18.05 0.31 -17.01
CA SER A 194 16.81 0.17 -17.79
C SER A 194 15.88 1.37 -17.61
N TYR A 195 15.75 1.88 -16.38
CA TYR A 195 14.99 3.12 -16.13
C TYR A 195 15.58 4.32 -16.90
N LEU A 196 16.90 4.51 -16.84
CA LEU A 196 17.58 5.61 -17.53
C LEU A 196 17.45 5.50 -19.06
N LEU A 197 17.58 4.29 -19.60
CA LEU A 197 17.34 3.98 -21.01
C LEU A 197 15.90 4.28 -21.42
N HIS A 198 14.93 3.80 -20.65
CA HIS A 198 13.50 3.95 -20.93
C HIS A 198 13.10 5.42 -21.00
N TYR A 199 13.52 6.24 -20.04
CA TYR A 199 13.17 7.67 -20.00
C TYR A 199 14.09 8.57 -20.83
N GLY A 200 15.16 8.04 -21.43
CA GLY A 200 16.02 8.81 -22.31
C GLY A 200 17.02 9.70 -21.57
N TYR A 201 17.38 9.33 -20.34
CA TYR A 201 18.40 10.01 -19.53
C TYR A 201 19.82 9.59 -19.96
N GLN A 202 20.14 9.73 -21.25
CA GLN A 202 21.39 9.20 -21.83
C GLN A 202 22.64 9.77 -21.15
N ASP A 203 22.66 11.05 -20.79
CA ASP A 203 23.84 11.64 -20.14
C ASP A 203 24.06 11.04 -18.75
N THR A 204 22.97 10.92 -17.96
CA THR A 204 23.01 10.27 -16.64
C THR A 204 23.38 8.80 -16.77
N LEU A 205 22.87 8.09 -17.78
CA LEU A 205 23.22 6.71 -18.08
C LEU A 205 24.73 6.58 -18.35
N ASN A 206 25.30 7.42 -19.21
CA ASN A 206 26.72 7.40 -19.51
C ASN A 206 27.57 7.63 -18.25
N SER A 207 27.19 8.59 -17.42
CA SER A 207 27.88 8.84 -16.14
C SER A 207 27.73 7.65 -15.18
N PHE A 208 26.54 7.07 -15.08
CA PHE A 208 26.26 5.89 -14.25
C PHE A 208 27.10 4.69 -14.69
N ASP A 209 27.25 4.48 -15.99
CA ASP A 209 28.03 3.39 -16.58
C ASP A 209 29.51 3.50 -16.26
N VAL A 210 30.08 4.70 -16.48
CA VAL A 210 31.48 4.99 -16.17
C VAL A 210 31.77 4.70 -14.70
N GLU A 211 30.91 5.19 -13.81
CA GLU A 211 31.16 5.11 -12.37
C GLU A 211 30.87 3.74 -11.77
N SER A 212 30.01 2.95 -12.42
CA SER A 212 29.80 1.54 -12.06
C SER A 212 30.99 0.63 -12.41
N GLY A 213 31.97 1.11 -13.19
CA GLY A 213 33.12 0.32 -13.62
C GLY A 213 32.77 -0.82 -14.60
N ILE A 214 31.52 -0.91 -15.07
CA ILE A 214 31.06 -1.85 -16.09
C ILE A 214 31.46 -1.31 -17.48
N MET A 215 32.76 -1.10 -17.66
CA MET A 215 33.36 -0.85 -18.98
C MET A 215 33.62 -2.20 -19.65
N SER A 216 32.54 -2.85 -20.10
CA SER A 216 32.66 -3.75 -21.24
C SER A 216 31.35 -3.79 -22.03
N PRO A 217 31.37 -3.48 -23.33
CA PRO A 217 30.23 -3.71 -24.24
C PRO A 217 29.94 -5.20 -24.46
N HIS A 218 30.63 -6.09 -23.75
CA HIS A 218 30.26 -7.49 -23.63
C HIS A 218 29.11 -7.62 -22.63
N ILE A 219 27.90 -7.56 -23.20
CA ILE A 219 26.72 -8.34 -22.80
C ILE A 219 27.16 -9.49 -21.87
N PRO A 220 26.62 -9.61 -20.63
CA PRO A 220 26.77 -10.83 -19.86
C PRO A 220 26.41 -11.99 -20.77
N ALA A 221 27.41 -12.80 -21.12
CA ALA A 221 27.30 -13.88 -22.08
C ALA A 221 26.01 -14.65 -21.82
N SER A 222 25.12 -14.67 -22.82
CA SER A 222 23.85 -15.40 -22.81
C SER A 222 23.05 -15.26 -21.52
N GLN A 223 22.07 -14.33 -21.49
CA GLN A 223 21.08 -14.41 -20.42
C GLN A 223 20.44 -15.79 -20.43
N GLU A 224 20.33 -16.41 -19.26
CA GLU A 224 19.42 -17.54 -19.04
C GLU A 224 17.95 -17.19 -19.37
N ASN A 225 17.65 -15.90 -19.62
CA ASN A 225 16.30 -15.38 -19.86
C ASN A 225 16.05 -14.76 -21.26
N GLY A 226 16.98 -14.86 -22.23
CA GLY A 226 16.71 -14.49 -23.64
C GLY A 226 16.36 -13.01 -23.94
N TYR A 227 16.89 -12.06 -23.17
CA TYR A 227 16.67 -10.63 -23.37
C TYR A 227 17.57 -10.00 -24.45
N HIS A 228 17.15 -8.90 -25.07
CA HIS A 228 17.96 -8.20 -26.06
C HIS A 228 17.90 -6.68 -25.81
N GLU A 229 19.01 -6.09 -25.36
CA GLU A 229 19.14 -4.69 -24.90
C GLU A 229 18.84 -3.66 -26.01
N GLN A 230 18.84 -4.09 -27.28
CA GLN A 230 18.60 -3.22 -28.44
C GLN A 230 17.23 -2.50 -28.43
N GLY A 231 16.22 -3.06 -27.77
CA GLY A 231 14.87 -2.47 -27.73
C GLY A 231 14.79 -1.20 -26.89
N ASP A 232 15.45 -1.20 -25.72
CA ASP A 232 15.38 -0.10 -24.74
C ASP A 232 16.25 1.10 -25.13
N ALA A 233 17.28 0.87 -25.96
CA ALA A 233 18.13 1.91 -26.53
C ALA A 233 17.52 2.60 -27.77
N TYR A 234 16.32 2.19 -28.19
CA TYR A 234 15.66 2.75 -29.37
C TYR A 234 15.62 4.29 -29.30
N ALA A 235 16.11 4.93 -30.36
CA ALA A 235 16.08 6.38 -30.52
C ALA A 235 16.69 7.18 -29.35
N LEU A 236 17.58 6.59 -28.55
CA LEU A 236 18.02 7.16 -27.27
C LEU A 236 18.55 8.60 -27.40
N ASN A 237 19.38 8.87 -28.41
CA ASN A 237 19.90 10.22 -28.66
C ASN A 237 18.82 11.24 -29.05
N ASN A 238 17.84 10.82 -29.85
CA ASN A 238 16.71 11.68 -30.22
C ASN A 238 15.84 11.97 -28.99
N ARG A 239 15.53 10.94 -28.19
CA ARG A 239 14.74 11.07 -26.95
C ARG A 239 15.44 11.94 -25.92
N ARG A 240 16.75 11.77 -25.71
CA ARG A 240 17.56 12.66 -24.87
C ARG A 240 17.51 14.11 -25.34
N THR A 241 17.64 14.35 -26.65
CA THR A 241 17.58 15.71 -27.21
C THR A 241 16.22 16.35 -26.99
N LEU A 242 15.13 15.64 -27.28
CA LEU A 242 13.76 16.13 -27.05
C LEU A 242 13.52 16.43 -25.57
N ARG A 243 13.91 15.52 -24.67
CA ARG A 243 13.82 15.75 -23.22
C ARG A 243 14.58 17.01 -22.80
N GLN A 244 15.82 17.19 -23.27
CA GLN A 244 16.62 18.35 -22.91
C GLN A 244 15.97 19.66 -23.37
N LEU A 245 15.44 19.71 -24.59
CA LEU A 245 14.73 20.89 -25.12
C LEU A 245 13.52 21.22 -24.25
N ILE A 246 12.70 20.23 -23.91
CA ILE A 246 11.49 20.42 -23.10
C ILE A 246 11.85 20.86 -21.68
N ARG A 247 12.84 20.23 -21.03
CA ARG A 247 13.31 20.61 -19.69
C ARG A 247 13.87 22.03 -19.64
N ASN A 248 14.48 22.49 -20.73
CA ASN A 248 14.97 23.86 -20.88
C ASN A 248 13.87 24.87 -21.24
N GLY A 249 12.65 24.43 -21.54
CA GLY A 249 11.56 25.29 -22.00
C GLY A 249 11.64 25.67 -23.49
N ASP A 250 12.54 25.07 -24.27
CA ASP A 250 12.64 25.29 -25.71
C ASP A 250 11.66 24.37 -26.48
N ILE A 251 10.37 24.68 -26.32
CA ILE A 251 9.28 23.87 -26.86
C ILE A 251 9.18 23.99 -28.39
N ASP A 252 9.54 25.15 -28.94
CA ASP A 252 9.50 25.38 -30.39
C ASP A 252 10.51 24.48 -31.12
N SER A 253 11.74 24.39 -30.62
CA SER A 253 12.74 23.44 -31.13
C SER A 253 12.30 22.00 -30.91
N ALA A 254 11.70 21.67 -29.76
CA ALA A 254 11.20 20.32 -29.49
C ALA A 254 10.13 19.91 -30.52
N PHE A 255 9.16 20.79 -30.80
CA PHE A 255 8.14 20.58 -31.82
C PHE A 255 8.73 20.37 -33.22
N PHE A 256 9.69 21.22 -33.61
CA PHE A 256 10.36 21.13 -34.90
C PHE A 256 11.06 19.77 -35.06
N ARG A 257 11.84 19.35 -34.06
CA ARG A 257 12.54 18.06 -34.06
C ARG A 257 11.56 16.88 -34.08
N LEU A 258 10.48 16.96 -33.31
CA LEU A 258 9.46 15.90 -33.27
C LEU A 258 8.77 15.73 -34.62
N ARG A 259 8.37 16.82 -35.29
CA ARG A 259 7.82 16.80 -36.65
C ARG A 259 8.80 16.24 -37.68
N GLN A 260 10.08 16.57 -37.55
CA GLN A 260 11.13 16.12 -38.46
C GLN A 260 11.43 14.63 -38.31
N TRP A 261 11.55 14.14 -37.07
CA TRP A 261 12.01 12.77 -36.80
C TRP A 261 10.88 11.76 -36.66
N TYR A 262 9.72 12.18 -36.17
CA TYR A 262 8.57 11.32 -35.87
C TYR A 262 7.25 11.97 -36.32
N PRO A 263 7.09 12.30 -37.62
CA PRO A 263 5.91 13.01 -38.12
C PRO A 263 4.59 12.34 -37.74
N GLN A 264 4.56 11.02 -37.65
CA GLN A 264 3.41 10.21 -37.21
C GLN A 264 2.87 10.55 -35.83
N THR A 265 3.72 11.05 -34.92
CA THR A 265 3.33 11.39 -33.54
C THR A 265 2.54 12.70 -33.45
N VAL A 266 2.63 13.52 -34.50
CA VAL A 266 2.05 14.86 -34.60
C VAL A 266 1.24 15.03 -35.88
N GLN A 267 0.86 13.92 -36.54
CA GLN A 267 0.05 13.93 -37.76
C GLN A 267 -1.31 14.61 -37.54
N THR A 268 -1.91 14.36 -36.38
CA THR A 268 -3.13 15.04 -35.96
C THR A 268 -2.75 16.19 -35.05
N ASP A 269 -2.95 17.43 -35.52
CA ASP A 269 -2.66 18.65 -34.74
C ASP A 269 -3.46 18.74 -33.43
N THR A 270 -4.48 17.90 -33.26
CA THR A 270 -5.29 17.77 -32.04
C THR A 270 -4.94 16.55 -31.18
N SER A 271 -3.77 15.93 -31.39
CA SER A 271 -3.33 14.81 -30.54
C SER A 271 -3.01 15.28 -29.11
N VAL A 272 -3.02 14.36 -28.15
CA VAL A 272 -2.64 14.65 -26.74
C VAL A 272 -1.22 15.21 -26.65
N ILE A 273 -0.28 14.72 -27.47
CA ILE A 273 1.09 15.25 -27.47
C ILE A 273 1.16 16.67 -28.01
N CYS A 274 0.40 16.99 -29.06
CA CYS A 274 0.27 18.36 -29.55
C CYS A 274 -0.34 19.25 -28.46
N PHE A 275 -1.39 18.81 -27.78
CA PHE A 275 -1.99 19.53 -26.65
C PHE A 275 -0.97 19.83 -25.55
N LEU A 276 -0.22 18.81 -25.10
CA LEU A 276 0.76 18.96 -24.01
C LEU A 276 1.90 19.92 -24.40
N LEU A 277 2.40 19.83 -25.62
CA LEU A 277 3.45 20.74 -26.09
C LEU A 277 2.92 22.18 -26.28
N HIS A 278 1.72 22.37 -26.83
CA HIS A 278 1.11 23.70 -26.93
C HIS A 278 0.82 24.30 -25.54
N SER A 279 0.33 23.49 -24.60
CA SER A 279 0.12 23.88 -23.21
C SER A 279 1.43 24.27 -22.55
N GLN A 280 2.49 23.47 -22.74
CA GLN A 280 3.81 23.80 -22.21
C GLN A 280 4.34 25.10 -22.80
N ARG A 281 4.22 25.32 -24.12
CA ARG A 281 4.67 26.55 -24.78
C ARG A 281 3.95 27.79 -24.25
N PHE A 282 2.65 27.67 -24.02
CA PHE A 282 1.85 28.70 -23.36
C PHE A 282 2.34 28.97 -21.94
N ILE A 283 2.58 27.93 -21.14
CA ILE A 283 3.13 28.04 -19.79
C ILE A 283 4.50 28.76 -19.82
N GLU A 284 5.34 28.52 -20.84
CA GLU A 284 6.60 29.26 -20.99
C GLU A 284 6.40 30.77 -21.24
N TYR A 285 5.36 31.17 -21.96
CA TYR A 285 5.02 32.60 -22.10
C TYR A 285 4.61 33.21 -20.76
N ILE A 286 3.82 32.50 -19.96
CA ILE A 286 3.44 32.94 -18.61
C ILE A 286 4.67 33.08 -17.71
N ARG A 287 5.57 32.08 -17.72
CA ARG A 287 6.85 32.13 -16.98
C ARG A 287 7.71 33.32 -17.37
N ALA A 288 7.71 33.70 -18.64
CA ALA A 288 8.47 34.83 -19.17
C ALA A 288 7.78 36.20 -18.95
N GLY A 289 6.57 36.24 -18.40
CA GLY A 289 5.78 37.48 -18.26
C GLY A 289 5.24 38.03 -19.59
N GLN A 290 5.27 37.23 -20.66
CA GLN A 290 4.87 37.58 -22.02
C GLN A 290 3.36 37.35 -22.20
N LEU A 291 2.53 38.12 -21.50
CA LEU A 291 1.09 37.89 -21.40
C LEU A 291 0.35 38.09 -22.74
N ILE A 292 0.78 39.05 -23.55
CA ILE A 292 0.15 39.34 -24.85
C ILE A 292 0.39 38.17 -25.81
N GLU A 293 1.63 37.67 -25.83
CA GLU A 293 2.04 36.52 -26.61
C GLU A 293 1.32 35.25 -26.13
N ALA A 294 1.19 35.05 -24.82
CA ALA A 294 0.41 33.94 -24.25
C ALA A 294 -1.04 33.95 -24.73
N VAL A 295 -1.72 35.10 -24.66
CA VAL A 295 -3.11 35.25 -25.12
C VAL A 295 -3.25 34.99 -26.61
N ASN A 296 -2.36 35.56 -27.43
CA ASN A 296 -2.37 35.35 -28.87
C ASN A 296 -2.12 33.88 -29.22
N TYR A 297 -1.18 33.24 -28.54
CA TYR A 297 -0.87 31.83 -28.72
C TYR A 297 -2.02 30.92 -28.32
N ALA A 298 -2.67 31.17 -27.18
CA ALA A 298 -3.83 30.39 -26.74
C ALA A 298 -4.98 30.45 -27.76
N ARG A 299 -5.25 31.63 -28.32
CA ARG A 299 -6.28 31.81 -29.36
C ARG A 299 -5.96 31.08 -30.66
N ALA A 300 -4.68 31.01 -31.03
CA ALA A 300 -4.24 30.36 -32.27
C ALA A 300 -4.15 28.83 -32.14
N GLU A 301 -3.55 28.34 -31.05
CA GLU A 301 -3.17 26.95 -30.90
C GLU A 301 -4.03 26.19 -29.88
N LEU A 302 -4.25 26.73 -28.69
CA LEU A 302 -5.07 26.06 -27.65
C LEU A 302 -6.56 26.04 -28.00
N ASN A 303 -7.05 26.99 -28.80
CA ASN A 303 -8.44 27.04 -29.26
C ASN A 303 -8.90 25.73 -29.94
N LYS A 304 -7.97 24.99 -30.57
CA LYS A 304 -8.23 23.73 -31.26
C LYS A 304 -8.69 22.61 -30.30
N PHE A 305 -8.41 22.73 -29.01
CA PHE A 305 -8.63 21.69 -28.01
C PHE A 305 -9.90 21.89 -27.16
N PHE A 306 -10.54 23.07 -27.21
CA PHE A 306 -11.80 23.36 -26.46
C PHE A 306 -12.98 22.46 -26.83
N ALA A 307 -12.92 21.75 -27.96
CA ALA A 307 -13.95 20.80 -28.37
C ALA A 307 -13.66 19.35 -27.89
N ILE A 308 -12.53 19.12 -27.21
CA ILE A 308 -12.03 17.78 -26.86
C ILE A 308 -12.26 17.53 -25.37
N LYS A 309 -13.47 17.06 -25.03
CA LYS A 309 -13.93 16.87 -23.65
C LYS A 309 -12.94 16.22 -22.68
N PRO A 310 -12.18 15.18 -23.05
CA PRO A 310 -11.21 14.57 -22.13
C PRO A 310 -10.08 15.50 -21.67
N LEU A 311 -9.90 16.66 -22.31
CA LEU A 311 -8.85 17.63 -22.02
C LEU A 311 -9.38 18.90 -21.34
N ASP A 312 -10.70 19.03 -21.13
CA ASP A 312 -11.33 20.27 -20.65
C ASP A 312 -10.73 20.72 -19.31
N ASP A 313 -10.68 19.85 -18.31
CA ASP A 313 -10.15 20.17 -16.98
C ASP A 313 -8.69 20.69 -17.04
N LEU A 314 -7.83 19.99 -17.79
CA LEU A 314 -6.42 20.37 -17.93
C LEU A 314 -6.26 21.65 -18.75
N LEU A 315 -7.10 21.86 -19.77
CA LEU A 315 -7.11 23.09 -20.55
C LEU A 315 -7.56 24.28 -19.69
N GLU A 316 -8.59 24.11 -18.86
CA GLU A 316 -9.07 25.10 -17.90
C GLU A 316 -7.96 25.50 -16.93
N ASP A 317 -7.26 24.54 -16.33
CA ASP A 317 -6.15 24.82 -15.43
C ASP A 317 -5.01 25.60 -16.12
N VAL A 318 -4.66 25.22 -17.34
CA VAL A 318 -3.62 25.89 -18.14
C VAL A 318 -4.02 27.33 -18.42
N VAL A 319 -5.23 27.58 -18.94
CA VAL A 319 -5.65 28.96 -19.28
C VAL A 319 -5.93 29.82 -18.04
N ALA A 320 -6.30 29.20 -16.92
CA ALA A 320 -6.54 29.90 -15.65
C ALA A 320 -5.29 30.60 -15.11
N LEU A 321 -4.09 30.18 -15.51
CA LEU A 321 -2.84 30.88 -15.17
C LEU A 321 -2.85 32.37 -15.55
N LEU A 322 -3.57 32.76 -16.60
CA LEU A 322 -3.71 34.17 -17.00
C LEU A 322 -4.60 35.00 -16.07
N ALA A 323 -5.45 34.35 -15.27
CA ALA A 323 -6.38 35.03 -14.39
C ALA A 323 -5.74 35.51 -13.08
N TYR A 324 -4.53 35.05 -12.77
CA TYR A 324 -3.83 35.37 -11.53
C TYR A 324 -2.74 36.42 -11.74
N GLU A 325 -2.67 37.40 -10.84
CA GLU A 325 -1.59 38.39 -10.81
C GLU A 325 -0.24 37.75 -10.44
N GLU A 326 -0.26 36.77 -9.52
CA GLU A 326 0.89 35.93 -9.16
C GLU A 326 0.58 34.45 -9.44
N PRO A 327 0.74 33.97 -10.70
CA PRO A 327 0.37 32.62 -11.10
C PRO A 327 1.02 31.49 -10.28
N THR A 328 2.24 31.70 -9.78
CA THR A 328 2.98 30.72 -8.95
C THR A 328 2.36 30.46 -7.59
N LYS A 329 1.53 31.38 -7.07
CA LYS A 329 0.81 31.24 -5.79
C LYS A 329 -0.63 30.77 -5.96
N SER A 330 -1.07 30.55 -7.20
CA SER A 330 -2.44 30.13 -7.50
C SER A 330 -2.68 28.65 -7.21
N CYS A 331 -3.94 28.21 -7.21
CA CYS A 331 -4.29 26.79 -7.12
C CYS A 331 -3.77 25.96 -8.30
N VAL A 332 -3.45 26.59 -9.43
CA VAL A 332 -2.85 25.97 -10.63
C VAL A 332 -1.36 26.26 -10.75
N GLY A 333 -0.73 26.81 -9.69
CA GLY A 333 0.68 27.16 -9.67
C GLY A 333 1.62 25.96 -9.86
N TYR A 334 1.16 24.74 -9.59
CA TYR A 334 1.92 23.50 -9.82
C TYR A 334 2.34 23.32 -11.30
N LEU A 335 1.57 23.88 -12.25
CA LEU A 335 1.93 23.86 -13.68
C LEU A 335 3.20 24.67 -13.98
N LEU A 336 3.58 25.60 -13.09
CA LEU A 336 4.79 26.40 -13.22
C LEU A 336 6.01 25.75 -12.56
N GLU A 337 5.86 24.59 -11.92
CA GLU A 337 6.97 23.85 -11.32
C GLU A 337 7.80 23.09 -12.37
N PRO A 338 9.08 22.76 -12.06
CA PRO A 338 9.91 21.93 -12.94
C PRO A 338 9.27 20.58 -13.29
N ALA A 339 8.47 20.00 -12.37
CA ALA A 339 7.78 18.73 -12.57
C ALA A 339 6.87 18.72 -13.81
N GLN A 340 6.27 19.87 -14.15
CA GLN A 340 5.44 19.98 -15.35
C GLN A 340 6.24 19.76 -16.64
N ARG A 341 7.48 20.28 -16.72
CA ARG A 341 8.35 20.03 -17.89
C ARG A 341 8.78 18.57 -17.97
N GLU A 342 9.04 17.93 -16.83
CA GLU A 342 9.36 16.49 -16.79
C GLU A 342 8.19 15.64 -17.28
N PHE A 343 6.96 15.96 -16.82
CA PHE A 343 5.74 15.28 -17.27
C PHE A 343 5.56 15.35 -18.80
N VAL A 344 5.75 16.54 -19.38
CA VAL A 344 5.66 16.71 -20.85
C VAL A 344 6.79 15.97 -21.56
N ALA A 345 8.00 15.96 -21.01
CA ALA A 345 9.12 15.22 -21.57
C ALA A 345 8.88 13.69 -21.52
N ASP A 346 8.30 13.17 -20.44
CA ASP A 346 7.93 11.76 -20.29
C ASP A 346 6.85 11.36 -21.29
N ALA A 347 5.83 12.20 -21.49
CA ALA A 347 4.78 11.96 -22.48
C ALA A 347 5.34 11.91 -23.92
N VAL A 348 6.23 12.86 -24.27
CA VAL A 348 6.90 12.87 -25.58
C VAL A 348 7.81 11.65 -25.73
N ASN A 349 8.56 11.28 -24.68
CA ASN A 349 9.41 10.09 -24.68
C ASN A 349 8.59 8.81 -24.94
N ALA A 350 7.48 8.63 -24.22
CA ALA A 350 6.58 7.49 -24.39
C ALA A 350 6.02 7.42 -25.81
N MET A 351 5.60 8.56 -26.37
CA MET A 351 5.11 8.62 -27.74
C MET A 351 6.17 8.21 -28.76
N VAL A 352 7.42 8.65 -28.60
CA VAL A 352 8.54 8.21 -29.46
C VAL A 352 8.77 6.70 -29.32
N LEU A 353 8.70 6.15 -28.11
CA LEU A 353 8.85 4.70 -27.91
C LEU A 353 7.80 3.87 -28.68
N THR A 354 6.56 4.36 -28.80
CA THR A 354 5.52 3.66 -29.58
C THR A 354 5.81 3.56 -31.09
N THR A 355 6.78 4.32 -31.60
CA THR A 355 7.18 4.26 -33.02
C THR A 355 8.22 3.18 -33.30
N ASN A 356 8.64 2.42 -32.29
CA ASN A 356 9.57 1.31 -32.46
C ASN A 356 8.87 0.08 -33.06
N LEU A 357 9.13 -0.19 -34.34
CA LEU A 357 8.54 -1.31 -35.08
C LEU A 357 9.14 -2.68 -34.72
N ASP A 358 10.30 -2.70 -34.07
CA ASP A 358 11.05 -3.92 -33.73
C ASP A 358 10.76 -4.42 -32.29
N ALA A 359 9.81 -3.80 -31.59
CA ALA A 359 9.44 -4.19 -30.23
C ALA A 359 8.80 -5.60 -30.21
N LYS A 360 9.62 -6.63 -29.96
CA LYS A 360 9.21 -8.05 -29.88
C LYS A 360 8.18 -8.35 -28.78
N TYR A 361 8.04 -7.46 -27.81
CA TYR A 361 7.03 -7.53 -26.76
C TYR A 361 6.38 -6.15 -26.65
N PRO A 362 5.10 -5.99 -27.00
CA PRO A 362 4.34 -4.76 -26.77
C PRO A 362 3.98 -4.65 -25.27
N GLU A 363 4.97 -4.81 -24.39
CA GLU A 363 4.80 -4.41 -23.00
C GLU A 363 4.58 -2.89 -22.97
N ASP A 364 3.70 -2.45 -22.08
CA ASP A 364 3.26 -1.07 -21.90
C ASP A 364 4.42 -0.08 -22.14
N PRO A 365 4.44 0.65 -23.28
CA PRO A 365 5.54 1.55 -23.63
C PRO A 365 5.67 2.73 -22.64
N ALA A 366 4.73 2.84 -21.69
CA ALA A 366 4.73 3.83 -20.63
C ALA A 366 5.43 3.40 -19.33
N ALA A 367 5.97 2.18 -19.22
CA ALA A 367 6.60 1.72 -17.98
C ALA A 367 7.99 1.13 -18.17
N SER A 368 8.94 1.59 -17.36
CA SER A 368 10.26 1.00 -17.18
C SER A 368 10.21 -0.32 -16.41
N ARG A 369 11.31 -1.09 -16.46
CA ARG A 369 11.43 -2.34 -15.69
C ARG A 369 11.31 -2.14 -14.19
N LEU A 370 11.84 -1.04 -13.67
CA LEU A 370 11.69 -0.67 -12.27
C LEU A 370 10.21 -0.50 -11.89
N GLU A 371 9.45 0.20 -12.72
CA GLU A 371 8.02 0.41 -12.48
C GLU A 371 7.22 -0.88 -12.65
N MET A 372 7.58 -1.74 -13.60
CA MET A 372 6.99 -3.08 -13.72
C MET A 372 7.24 -3.92 -12.47
N LEU A 373 8.45 -3.91 -11.92
CA LEU A 373 8.78 -4.61 -10.68
C LEU A 373 7.97 -4.06 -9.50
N LEU A 374 7.79 -2.74 -9.41
CA LEU A 374 6.94 -2.12 -8.39
C LEU A 374 5.46 -2.50 -8.54
N LYS A 375 4.94 -2.52 -9.78
CA LYS A 375 3.58 -2.99 -10.10
C LYS A 375 3.41 -4.46 -9.69
N GLN A 376 4.36 -5.32 -10.04
CA GLN A 376 4.37 -6.75 -9.69
C GLN A 376 4.44 -6.95 -8.17
N LEU A 377 5.34 -6.25 -7.46
CA LEU A 377 5.45 -6.31 -6.01
C LEU A 377 4.14 -5.90 -5.32
N THR A 378 3.52 -4.83 -5.81
CA THR A 378 2.22 -4.37 -5.32
C THR A 378 1.15 -5.43 -5.55
N GLN A 379 1.09 -6.01 -6.75
CA GLN A 379 0.14 -7.05 -7.11
C GLN A 379 0.33 -8.33 -6.27
N CYS A 380 1.56 -8.84 -6.14
CA CYS A 380 1.87 -9.99 -5.29
C CYS A 380 1.48 -9.72 -3.82
N SER A 381 1.67 -8.49 -3.34
CA SER A 381 1.26 -8.10 -1.99
C SER A 381 -0.25 -8.10 -1.82
N LEU A 382 -1.01 -7.68 -2.84
CA LEU A 382 -2.46 -7.72 -2.85
C LEU A 382 -2.98 -9.17 -2.89
N GLU A 383 -2.44 -10.00 -3.79
CA GLU A 383 -2.81 -11.42 -3.91
C GLU A 383 -2.53 -12.20 -2.63
N ARG A 384 -1.38 -11.95 -1.99
CA ARG A 384 -1.06 -12.54 -0.68
C ARG A 384 -2.09 -12.15 0.39
N ARG A 385 -2.62 -10.91 0.37
CA ARG A 385 -3.68 -10.49 1.30
C ARG A 385 -5.01 -11.16 0.95
N GLU A 386 -5.35 -11.24 -0.33
CA GLU A 386 -6.58 -11.89 -0.81
C GLU A 386 -6.63 -13.37 -0.39
N LEU A 387 -5.53 -14.11 -0.55
CA LEU A 387 -5.40 -15.50 -0.09
C LEU A 387 -5.64 -15.65 1.42
N ASN A 388 -5.36 -14.59 2.18
CA ASN A 388 -5.55 -14.50 3.62
C ASN A 388 -6.86 -13.79 4.03
N GLY A 389 -7.82 -13.64 3.11
CA GLY A 389 -9.12 -13.03 3.37
C GLY A 389 -9.08 -11.50 3.52
N ASP A 390 -8.24 -10.85 2.71
CA ASP A 390 -7.92 -9.41 2.76
C ASP A 390 -7.31 -8.97 4.09
N GLN A 391 -6.47 -9.82 4.67
CA GLN A 391 -5.81 -9.58 5.95
C GLN A 391 -4.30 -9.57 5.85
N GLY A 392 -3.68 -8.81 6.75
CA GLY A 392 -2.25 -8.56 6.78
C GLY A 392 -1.88 -7.19 6.26
N GLU A 393 -0.61 -6.87 6.51
CA GLU A 393 -0.02 -5.61 6.14
C GLU A 393 -0.08 -5.37 4.63
N ALA A 394 -0.52 -4.16 4.27
CA ALA A 394 -0.47 -3.68 2.89
C ALA A 394 0.94 -3.20 2.56
N PHE A 395 1.37 -3.46 1.33
CA PHE A 395 2.55 -2.82 0.77
C PHE A 395 2.25 -1.33 0.53
N ASP A 396 3.16 -0.48 0.97
CA ASP A 396 3.09 0.97 0.81
C ASP A 396 4.50 1.47 0.53
N LEU A 397 4.73 1.90 -0.73
CA LEU A 397 6.04 2.34 -1.20
C LEU A 397 6.54 3.55 -0.41
N HIS A 398 5.68 4.52 -0.10
CA HIS A 398 6.08 5.72 0.64
C HIS A 398 6.56 5.37 2.04
N ARG A 399 5.86 4.43 2.70
CA ARG A 399 6.26 3.96 4.03
C ARG A 399 7.60 3.23 3.99
N VAL A 400 7.83 2.39 2.98
CA VAL A 400 9.11 1.66 2.81
C VAL A 400 10.26 2.65 2.62
N VAL A 401 10.13 3.59 1.67
CA VAL A 401 11.17 4.58 1.36
C VAL A 401 11.40 5.58 2.51
N ALA A 402 10.37 5.91 3.29
CA ALA A 402 10.49 6.82 4.42
C ALA A 402 11.17 6.18 5.64
N ASN A 403 10.98 4.88 5.86
CA ASN A 403 11.60 4.16 6.97
C ASN A 403 13.12 3.98 6.77
N ASP A 404 13.59 3.79 5.54
CA ASP A 404 15.03 3.69 5.23
C ASP A 404 15.81 4.98 5.55
N LYS A 405 15.14 6.14 5.60
CA LYS A 405 15.79 7.42 5.93
C LYS A 405 16.24 7.52 7.39
N PHE A 406 15.83 6.60 8.26
CA PHE A 406 16.24 6.57 9.67
C PHE A 406 17.35 5.54 9.97
N GLU A 407 17.72 4.67 9.02
CA GLU A 407 18.76 3.65 9.23
C GLU A 407 20.06 3.93 8.45
N CYS A 408 20.10 4.92 7.55
CA CYS A 408 21.35 5.44 6.98
C CYS A 408 21.81 6.72 7.71
N ARG A 409 22.54 6.57 8.82
CA ARG A 409 23.49 7.56 9.33
C ARG A 409 24.74 6.91 9.87
#